data_AF-A0A4V1A9I1-F1
#
_entry.id   AF-A0A4V1A9I1-F1
#
_cell.length_a   1.000
_cell.length_b   1.000
_cell.length_c   1.000
_cell.angle_alpha   90.00
_cell.angle_beta   90.00
_cell.angle_gamma   90.00
#
_symmetry.space_group_name_H-M   'P 1'
#
loop_
_entity.id
_entity.type
_entity.pdbx_description
1 polymer ?
#
loop_
_entity_poly.entity_id
_entity_poly.type
_entity_poly.pdbx_seq_one_letter_code
_entity_poly.pdbx_strand_id
1 'polypeptide(L)'
;MMSHDLKKENTEIPNTILSIWGRTILGSGWTTIPNELLKNQARLGLSNSELVLLIHLISFMHSSSAKIFPSIELLSERMSQDRRTIQRTIQRLEEKELIRKRVRSKGKLDIGLTNVYDISPLMLKIINIQLPSMTPPPQIHVCPRCKKIAKSEAEIESLFGYRRVNPDKRVIQSWCKECRGTPHQT
;
A
#
# COMPACT_ATOMS: atom_id res chain seq x y z
N MET A 1 -26.43 29.61 -8.86
CA MET A 1 -26.87 28.76 -7.73
C MET A 1 -26.75 27.31 -8.13
N MET A 2 -25.69 26.62 -7.72
CA MET A 2 -25.60 25.16 -7.69
C MET A 2 -24.67 24.83 -6.51
N SER A 3 -25.26 24.82 -5.32
CA SER A 3 -24.63 24.42 -4.08
C SER A 3 -24.45 22.90 -4.13
N HIS A 4 -23.27 22.43 -4.54
CA HIS A 4 -22.88 21.04 -4.32
C HIS A 4 -22.45 20.90 -2.86
N ASP A 5 -23.42 20.69 -1.98
CA ASP A 5 -23.19 20.17 -0.63
C ASP A 5 -22.61 18.76 -0.74
N LEU A 6 -21.28 18.68 -0.81
CA LEU A 6 -20.54 17.46 -0.53
C LEU A 6 -20.71 17.19 0.96
N LYS A 7 -21.56 16.22 1.30
CA LYS A 7 -21.65 15.63 2.64
C LYS A 7 -20.22 15.31 3.11
N LYS A 8 -19.67 16.14 4.01
CA LYS A 8 -18.45 15.83 4.74
C LYS A 8 -18.76 14.60 5.57
N GLU A 9 -18.29 13.44 5.12
CA GLU A 9 -18.20 12.25 5.93
C GLU A 9 -17.49 12.65 7.23
N ASN A 10 -18.19 12.56 8.35
CA ASN A 10 -17.71 13.04 9.64
C ASN A 10 -16.68 12.03 10.17
N THR A 11 -15.52 11.97 9.54
CA THR A 11 -14.42 11.12 9.99
C THR A 11 -13.92 11.71 11.30
N GLU A 12 -14.19 11.04 12.42
CA GLU A 12 -13.69 11.47 13.72
C GLU A 12 -12.15 11.56 13.67
N ILE A 13 -11.64 12.75 13.97
CA ILE A 13 -10.19 12.98 14.06
C ILE A 13 -9.67 12.18 15.27
N PRO A 14 -8.68 11.28 15.10
CA PRO A 14 -8.13 10.55 16.23
C PRO A 14 -7.62 11.49 17.34
N ASN A 15 -7.99 11.22 18.59
CA ASN A 15 -7.64 12.08 19.74
C ASN A 15 -6.12 12.34 19.86
N THR A 16 -5.30 11.38 19.47
CA THR A 16 -3.83 11.50 19.47
C THR A 16 -3.33 12.54 18.46
N ILE A 17 -3.93 12.60 17.27
CA ILE A 17 -3.57 13.61 16.25
C ILE A 17 -4.13 14.98 16.65
N LEU A 18 -5.35 14.99 17.20
CA LEU A 18 -6.00 16.21 17.68
C LEU A 18 -5.22 16.89 18.81
N SER A 19 -4.63 16.13 19.74
CA SER A 19 -3.84 16.71 20.84
C SER A 19 -2.51 17.31 20.38
N ILE A 20 -1.92 16.79 19.30
CA ILE A 20 -0.65 17.29 18.75
C ILE A 20 -0.87 18.57 17.93
N TRP A 21 -1.86 18.58 17.03
CA TRP A 21 -2.01 19.64 16.03
C TRP A 21 -3.18 20.58 16.32
N GLY A 22 -4.13 20.19 17.17
CA GLY A 22 -5.33 20.98 17.43
C GLY A 22 -6.33 21.00 16.26
N ARG A 23 -7.58 21.35 16.56
CA ARG A 23 -8.68 21.32 15.59
C ARG A 23 -8.51 22.33 14.45
N THR A 24 -7.96 23.50 14.76
CA THR A 24 -7.79 24.60 13.79
C THR A 24 -6.85 24.21 12.66
N ILE A 25 -5.72 23.55 12.96
CA ILE A 25 -4.75 23.10 11.94
C ILE A 25 -5.34 21.97 11.09
N LEU A 26 -6.09 21.06 11.72
CA LEU A 26 -6.67 19.89 11.06
C LEU A 26 -7.98 20.18 10.30
N GLY A 27 -8.44 21.44 10.25
CA GLY A 27 -9.71 21.82 9.64
C GLY A 27 -9.83 21.49 8.15
N SER A 28 -8.70 21.38 7.45
CA SER A 28 -8.60 20.98 6.04
C SER A 28 -8.27 19.49 5.85
N GLY A 29 -8.27 18.70 6.93
CA GLY A 29 -7.85 17.30 6.95
C GLY A 29 -6.34 17.14 7.17
N TRP A 30 -5.87 15.90 7.12
CA TRP A 30 -4.46 15.56 7.22
C TRP A 30 -4.10 14.45 6.22
N THR A 31 -2.82 14.33 5.90
CA THR A 31 -2.31 13.26 5.04
C THR A 31 -1.47 12.30 5.87
N THR A 32 -1.82 11.01 5.84
CA THR A 32 -1.03 9.98 6.51
C THR A 32 0.10 9.51 5.62
N ILE A 33 1.33 9.67 6.10
CA ILE A 33 2.53 9.17 5.41
C ILE A 33 3.11 8.02 6.23
N PRO A 34 3.29 6.82 5.64
CA PRO A 34 3.97 5.74 6.33
C PRO A 34 5.40 6.14 6.70
N ASN A 35 5.80 5.96 7.96
CA ASN A 35 7.17 6.21 8.40
C ASN A 35 8.20 5.45 7.56
N GLU A 36 7.78 4.32 6.99
CA GLU A 36 8.58 3.46 6.14
C GLU A 36 8.94 4.12 4.80
N LEU A 37 8.13 5.04 4.30
CA LEU A 37 8.52 5.89 3.16
C LEU A 37 9.67 6.82 3.56
N LEU A 38 9.57 7.46 4.73
CA LEU A 38 10.57 8.43 5.21
C LEU A 38 11.90 7.72 5.54
N LYS A 39 11.86 6.61 6.28
CA LYS A 39 13.04 5.81 6.65
C LYS A 39 13.79 5.28 5.42
N ASN A 40 13.05 4.93 4.37
CA ASN A 40 13.63 4.32 3.17
C ASN A 40 13.80 5.31 2.01
N GLN A 41 13.71 6.63 2.24
CA GLN A 41 13.89 7.63 1.19
C GLN A 41 15.17 7.40 0.37
N ALA A 42 16.32 7.29 1.05
CA ALA A 42 17.61 7.07 0.39
C ALA A 42 17.67 5.72 -0.34
N ARG A 43 17.11 4.66 0.25
CA ARG A 43 17.06 3.32 -0.36
C ARG A 43 16.18 3.26 -1.59
N LEU A 44 15.11 4.06 -1.62
CA LEU A 44 14.25 4.26 -2.78
C LEU A 44 14.88 5.21 -3.83
N GLY A 45 16.07 5.74 -3.55
CA GLY A 45 16.76 6.69 -4.42
C GLY A 45 16.04 8.03 -4.55
N LEU A 46 15.18 8.40 -3.59
CA LEU A 46 14.38 9.62 -3.65
C LEU A 46 15.18 10.86 -3.20
N SER A 47 15.20 11.87 -4.05
CA SER A 47 15.58 13.24 -3.67
C SER A 47 14.49 13.92 -2.85
N ASN A 48 14.83 15.01 -2.17
CA ASN A 48 13.89 15.75 -1.33
C ASN A 48 12.69 16.28 -2.14
N SER A 49 12.92 16.83 -3.33
CA SER A 49 11.84 17.31 -4.21
C SER A 49 10.92 16.19 -4.68
N GLU A 50 11.49 15.01 -4.99
CA GLU A 50 10.70 13.84 -5.38
C GLU A 50 9.86 13.31 -4.22
N LEU A 51 10.40 13.28 -2.99
CA LEU A 51 9.65 12.90 -1.80
C LEU A 51 8.50 13.87 -1.50
N VAL A 52 8.75 15.18 -1.53
CA VAL A 52 7.71 16.19 -1.28
C VAL A 52 6.61 16.12 -2.35
N LEU A 53 6.98 15.94 -3.62
CA LEU A 53 6.00 15.73 -4.69
C LEU A 53 5.15 14.47 -4.44
N LEU A 54 5.77 13.36 -4.03
CA LEU A 54 5.04 12.14 -3.66
C LEU A 54 4.05 12.36 -2.52
N ILE A 55 4.46 13.08 -1.47
CA ILE A 55 3.58 13.44 -0.33
C ILE A 55 2.37 14.24 -0.83
N HIS A 56 2.58 15.21 -1.73
CA HIS A 56 1.47 15.93 -2.36
C HIS A 56 0.57 15.01 -3.17
N LEU A 57 1.10 14.07 -3.95
CA LEU A 57 0.27 13.09 -4.68
C LEU A 57 -0.54 12.21 -3.73
N ILE A 58 0.06 11.74 -2.63
CA ILE A 58 -0.61 10.94 -1.58
C ILE A 58 -1.75 11.74 -0.94
N SER A 59 -1.63 13.06 -0.78
CA SER A 59 -2.70 13.89 -0.20
C SER A 59 -4.01 13.88 -0.98
N PHE A 60 -4.00 13.49 -2.26
CA PHE A 60 -5.19 13.35 -3.10
C PHE A 60 -5.76 11.91 -3.11
N MET A 61 -5.12 10.97 -2.41
CA MET A 61 -5.61 9.60 -2.26
C MET A 61 -6.64 9.54 -1.13
N HIS A 62 -7.92 9.63 -1.48
CA HIS A 62 -9.03 9.57 -0.51
C HIS A 62 -9.54 8.15 -0.23
N SER A 63 -9.17 7.17 -1.04
CA SER A 63 -9.47 5.75 -0.85
C SER A 63 -8.44 4.88 -1.56
N SER A 64 -8.39 3.58 -1.25
CA SER A 64 -7.45 2.62 -1.86
C SER A 64 -7.61 2.49 -3.39
N SER A 65 -8.77 2.88 -3.93
CA SER A 65 -9.07 2.91 -5.37
C SER A 65 -9.23 4.32 -5.93
N ALA A 66 -8.99 5.36 -5.12
CA ALA A 66 -9.14 6.74 -5.54
C ALA A 66 -8.13 7.07 -6.64
N LYS A 67 -8.64 7.65 -7.72
CA LYS A 67 -7.79 8.20 -8.77
C LYS A 67 -7.08 9.44 -8.23
N ILE A 68 -5.78 9.52 -8.42
CA ILE A 68 -4.99 10.72 -8.11
C ILE A 68 -4.92 11.55 -9.39
N PHE A 69 -5.49 12.76 -9.40
CA PHE A 69 -5.52 13.60 -10.60
C PHE A 69 -5.30 15.10 -10.31
N PRO A 70 -4.29 15.49 -9.51
CA PRO A 70 -3.93 16.90 -9.39
C PRO A 70 -3.37 17.44 -10.70
N SER A 71 -3.70 18.69 -11.02
CA SER A 71 -3.11 19.38 -12.17
C SER A 71 -1.65 19.74 -11.88
N ILE A 72 -0.85 19.85 -12.95
CA ILE A 72 0.54 20.33 -12.83
C ILE A 72 0.58 21.74 -12.25
N GLU A 73 -0.41 22.58 -12.58
CA GLU A 73 -0.54 23.95 -12.06
C GLU A 73 -0.72 23.95 -10.53
N LEU A 74 -1.63 23.10 -10.03
CA LEU A 74 -1.89 23.00 -8.59
C LEU A 74 -0.65 22.52 -7.82
N LEU A 75 0.11 21.59 -8.39
CA LEU A 75 1.36 21.11 -7.80
C LEU A 75 2.46 22.19 -7.83
N SER A 76 2.54 22.93 -8.94
CA SER A 76 3.47 24.05 -9.15
C SER A 76 3.25 25.14 -8.10
N GLU A 77 2.00 25.55 -7.88
CA GLU A 77 1.59 26.51 -6.85
C GLU A 77 1.94 26.02 -5.45
N ARG A 78 1.48 24.81 -5.07
CA ARG A 78 1.71 24.25 -3.73
C ARG A 78 3.18 24.06 -3.36
N MET A 79 4.00 23.70 -4.35
CA MET A 79 5.43 23.46 -4.13
C MET A 79 6.29 24.71 -4.39
N SER A 80 5.70 25.81 -4.88
CA SER A 80 6.45 27.00 -5.32
C SER A 80 7.58 26.65 -6.30
N GLN A 81 7.28 25.79 -7.27
CA GLN A 81 8.21 25.36 -8.32
C GLN A 81 7.59 25.57 -9.68
N ASP A 82 8.39 25.85 -10.70
CA ASP A 82 7.87 25.99 -12.05
C ASP A 82 7.32 24.66 -12.61
N ARG A 83 6.37 24.77 -13.55
CA ARG A 83 5.70 23.62 -14.16
C ARG A 83 6.67 22.61 -14.78
N ARG A 84 7.78 23.08 -15.37
CA ARG A 84 8.79 22.20 -16.01
C ARG A 84 9.54 21.41 -14.97
N THR A 85 9.85 22.00 -13.81
CA THR A 85 10.45 21.28 -12.67
C THR A 85 9.50 20.22 -12.13
N ILE A 86 8.21 20.50 -11.96
CA ILE A 86 7.22 19.50 -11.54
C ILE A 86 7.15 18.35 -12.55
N GLN A 87 7.04 18.65 -13.85
CA GLN A 87 7.00 17.63 -14.91
C GLN A 87 8.26 16.76 -14.92
N ARG A 88 9.45 17.36 -14.80
CA ARG A 88 10.72 16.62 -14.72
C ARG A 88 10.79 15.74 -13.47
N THR A 89 10.29 16.22 -12.33
CA THR A 89 10.25 15.45 -11.08
C THR A 89 9.30 14.26 -11.19
N ILE A 90 8.13 14.44 -11.80
CA ILE A 90 7.22 13.34 -12.14
C ILE A 90 7.90 12.33 -13.05
N GLN A 91 8.58 12.79 -14.10
CA GLN A 91 9.29 11.90 -15.03
C GLN A 91 10.34 11.06 -14.30
N ARG A 92 11.14 11.66 -13.42
CA ARG A 92 12.14 10.91 -12.61
C ARG A 92 11.49 9.89 -11.68
N LEU A 93 10.32 10.19 -11.12
CA LEU A 93 9.55 9.23 -10.32
C LEU A 93 9.02 8.05 -11.17
N GLU A 94 8.65 8.31 -12.42
CA GLU A 94 8.27 7.26 -13.39
C GLU A 94 9.46 6.41 -13.79
N GLU A 95 10.62 7.03 -14.08
CA GLU A 95 11.88 6.34 -14.40
C GLU A 95 12.37 5.44 -13.25
N LYS A 96 12.11 5.84 -12.00
CA LYS A 96 12.36 5.02 -10.80
C LYS A 96 11.30 3.95 -10.55
N GLU A 97 10.27 3.87 -11.39
CA GLU A 97 9.12 3.00 -11.26
C GLU A 97 8.43 3.14 -9.89
N LEU A 98 8.37 4.36 -9.34
CA LEU A 98 7.69 4.66 -8.09
C LEU A 98 6.24 5.08 -8.33
N ILE A 99 5.97 5.67 -9.49
CA ILE A 99 4.63 6.05 -9.93
C ILE A 99 4.42 5.63 -11.39
N ARG A 100 3.15 5.59 -11.80
CA ARG A 100 2.76 5.55 -13.21
C ARG A 100 1.87 6.74 -13.51
N LYS A 101 2.12 7.43 -14.62
CA LYS A 101 1.26 8.49 -15.13
C LYS A 101 0.47 7.99 -16.34
N ARG A 102 -0.84 8.15 -16.32
CA ARG A 102 -1.70 7.99 -17.50
C ARG A 102 -2.12 9.35 -18.01
N VAL A 103 -1.62 9.72 -19.19
CA VAL A 103 -2.01 10.95 -19.88
C VAL A 103 -3.41 10.74 -20.45
N ARG A 104 -4.34 11.60 -20.04
CA ARG A 104 -5.75 11.53 -20.49
C ARG A 104 -6.02 12.31 -21.76
N SER A 105 -5.29 13.41 -22.00
CA SER A 105 -5.44 14.20 -23.21
C SER A 105 -4.70 13.54 -24.37
N LYS A 106 -5.43 13.00 -25.37
CA LYS A 106 -4.84 12.32 -26.54
C LYS A 106 -4.98 13.10 -27.86
N GLY A 107 -5.66 14.25 -27.87
CA GLY A 107 -5.80 15.06 -29.10
C GLY A 107 -6.31 16.48 -28.88
N LYS A 108 -6.53 17.21 -29.99
CA LYS A 108 -7.04 18.60 -30.03
C LYS A 108 -8.44 18.77 -29.41
N LEU A 109 -9.19 17.70 -29.19
CA LEU A 109 -10.51 17.70 -28.57
C LEU A 109 -10.48 17.44 -27.06
N ASP A 110 -9.34 16.98 -26.51
CA ASP A 110 -9.20 16.61 -25.09
C ASP A 110 -8.49 17.69 -24.25
N ILE A 111 -8.53 18.94 -24.70
CA ILE A 111 -7.83 20.07 -24.08
C ILE A 111 -8.37 20.24 -22.65
N GLY A 112 -7.50 20.09 -21.65
CA GLY A 112 -7.83 20.28 -20.23
C GLY A 112 -7.98 19.00 -19.40
N LEU A 113 -7.81 17.81 -19.99
CA LEU A 113 -7.81 16.58 -19.19
C LEU A 113 -6.55 16.46 -18.34
N THR A 114 -6.73 16.45 -17.02
CA THR A 114 -5.63 16.28 -16.06
C THR A 114 -5.08 14.85 -16.08
N ASN A 115 -3.78 14.71 -15.88
CA ASN A 115 -3.11 13.41 -15.76
C ASN A 115 -3.68 12.61 -14.59
N VAL A 116 -3.69 11.29 -14.73
CA VAL A 116 -3.99 10.37 -13.62
C VAL A 116 -2.71 9.70 -13.18
N TYR A 117 -2.47 9.68 -11.88
CA TYR A 117 -1.29 9.08 -11.26
C TYR A 117 -1.69 7.82 -10.48
N ASP A 118 -0.82 6.82 -10.51
CA ASP A 118 -0.92 5.57 -9.76
C ASP A 118 0.37 5.38 -8.95
N ILE A 119 0.24 5.30 -7.62
CA ILE A 119 1.37 5.12 -6.69
C ILE A 119 1.51 3.67 -6.18
N SER A 120 0.74 2.73 -6.72
CA SER A 120 0.87 1.29 -6.41
C SER A 120 2.30 0.77 -6.53
N PRO A 121 3.12 1.19 -7.52
CA PRO A 121 4.52 0.77 -7.61
C PRO A 121 5.35 1.15 -6.37
N LEU A 122 5.18 2.35 -5.83
CA LEU A 122 5.83 2.77 -4.58
C LEU A 122 5.47 1.83 -3.41
N MET A 123 4.17 1.52 -3.26
CA MET A 123 3.71 0.62 -2.19
C MET A 123 4.38 -0.75 -2.29
N LEU A 124 4.44 -1.32 -3.50
CA LEU A 124 5.11 -2.60 -3.74
C LEU A 124 6.61 -2.53 -3.42
N LYS A 125 7.32 -1.44 -3.78
CA LYS A 125 8.73 -1.29 -3.44
C LYS A 125 8.97 -1.20 -1.94
N ILE A 126 8.11 -0.50 -1.19
CA ILE A 126 8.20 -0.44 0.28
C ILE A 126 7.94 -1.83 0.90
N ILE A 127 6.93 -2.56 0.43
CA ILE A 127 6.65 -3.93 0.90
C ILE A 127 7.86 -4.83 0.63
N ASN A 128 8.42 -4.81 -0.57
CA ASN A 128 9.58 -5.63 -0.93
C ASN A 128 10.83 -5.29 -0.11
N ILE A 129 10.98 -4.03 0.31
CA ILE A 129 12.01 -3.61 1.23
C ILE A 129 11.81 -4.23 2.62
N GLN A 130 10.57 -4.44 3.04
CA GLN A 130 10.22 -4.97 4.36
C GLN A 130 10.19 -6.49 4.42
N LEU A 131 9.84 -7.19 3.33
CA LEU A 131 9.76 -8.66 3.28
C LEU A 131 11.01 -9.37 3.85
N PRO A 132 12.27 -8.94 3.57
CA PRO A 132 13.46 -9.56 4.17
C PRO A 132 13.57 -9.39 5.68
N SER A 133 12.93 -8.35 6.25
CA SER A 133 12.93 -8.02 7.68
C SER A 133 11.69 -8.52 8.42
N MET A 134 10.69 -9.00 7.70
CA MET A 134 9.52 -9.64 8.30
C MET A 134 9.87 -11.10 8.58
N THR A 135 9.68 -11.55 9.82
CA THR A 135 9.54 -12.98 10.07
C THR A 135 8.45 -13.49 9.13
N PRO A 136 8.69 -14.57 8.35
CA PRO A 136 7.65 -15.16 7.51
C PRO A 136 6.39 -15.30 8.37
N PRO A 137 5.19 -14.98 7.84
CA PRO A 137 3.97 -15.24 8.60
C PRO A 137 4.07 -16.68 9.11
N PRO A 138 3.86 -16.91 10.43
CA PRO A 138 3.99 -18.26 10.98
C PRO A 138 3.18 -19.17 10.07
N GLN A 139 3.78 -20.25 9.58
CA GLN A 139 3.06 -21.22 8.76
C GLN A 139 2.01 -21.87 9.67
N ILE A 140 0.85 -21.22 9.78
CA ILE A 140 -0.27 -21.67 10.58
C ILE A 140 -0.97 -22.74 9.77
N HIS A 141 -0.79 -23.99 10.17
CA HIS A 141 -1.47 -25.12 9.55
C HIS A 141 -2.57 -25.62 10.49
N VAL A 142 -3.78 -25.73 9.96
CA VAL A 142 -4.97 -26.07 10.75
C VAL A 142 -5.58 -27.37 10.25
N CYS A 143 -5.81 -28.31 11.17
CA CYS A 143 -6.53 -29.52 10.84
C CYS A 143 -8.00 -29.21 10.57
N PRO A 144 -8.56 -29.57 9.40
CA PRO A 144 -9.95 -29.25 9.08
C PRO A 144 -10.96 -29.97 9.99
N ARG A 145 -10.58 -31.11 10.59
CA ARG A 145 -11.43 -31.94 11.44
C ARG A 145 -11.48 -31.44 12.89
N CYS A 146 -10.35 -31.45 13.60
CA CYS A 146 -10.30 -31.10 15.02
C CYS A 146 -9.86 -29.66 15.31
N LYS A 147 -9.63 -28.85 14.27
CA LYS A 147 -9.14 -27.46 14.36
C LYS A 147 -7.80 -27.30 15.10
N LYS A 148 -7.05 -28.39 15.29
CA LYS A 148 -5.69 -28.37 15.84
C LYS A 148 -4.79 -27.50 14.97
N ILE A 149 -3.99 -26.65 15.61
CA ILE A 149 -3.17 -25.63 14.96
C ILE A 149 -1.70 -25.95 15.20
N ALA A 150 -0.88 -25.89 14.14
CA ALA A 150 0.58 -25.84 14.23
C ALA A 150 1.06 -24.46 13.76
N LYS A 151 1.93 -23.79 14.52
CA LYS A 151 2.45 -22.44 14.27
C LYS A 151 3.93 -22.40 13.92
N SER A 152 4.62 -23.54 13.98
CA SER A 152 6.05 -23.68 13.68
C SER A 152 6.32 -24.96 12.90
N GLU A 153 7.48 -25.05 12.25
CA GLU A 153 7.89 -26.26 11.50
C GLU A 153 8.01 -27.50 12.42
N ALA A 154 8.51 -27.32 13.64
CA ALA A 154 8.57 -28.37 14.66
C ALA A 154 7.16 -28.86 15.08
N GLU A 155 6.21 -27.93 15.23
CA GLU A 155 4.81 -28.28 15.50
C GLU A 155 4.16 -28.95 14.29
N ILE A 156 4.48 -28.53 13.07
CA ILE A 156 3.99 -29.17 11.85
C ILE A 156 4.48 -30.61 11.81
N GLU A 157 5.77 -30.87 12.04
CA GLU A 157 6.33 -32.22 12.04
C GLU A 157 5.73 -33.11 13.15
N SER A 158 5.57 -32.55 14.35
CA SER A 158 4.99 -33.22 15.51
C SER A 158 3.51 -33.55 15.31
N LEU A 159 2.69 -32.55 14.93
CA LEU A 159 1.22 -32.65 14.92
C LEU A 159 0.65 -33.17 13.59
N PHE A 160 1.30 -32.91 12.46
CA PHE A 160 0.82 -33.29 11.13
C PHE A 160 1.82 -34.21 10.41
N GLY A 161 3.09 -33.87 10.38
CA GLY A 161 4.10 -34.52 9.54
C GLY A 161 3.90 -34.22 8.06
N TYR A 162 4.74 -34.84 7.24
CA TYR A 162 4.80 -34.61 5.79
C TYR A 162 4.48 -35.88 5.01
N ARG A 163 3.93 -35.74 3.80
CA ARG A 163 3.87 -36.81 2.80
C ARG A 163 4.90 -36.56 1.71
N ARG A 164 5.56 -37.61 1.26
CA ARG A 164 6.36 -37.57 0.03
C ARG A 164 5.41 -37.60 -1.16
N VAL A 165 5.53 -36.61 -2.04
CA VAL A 165 4.83 -36.60 -3.33
C VAL A 165 5.75 -37.23 -4.38
N ASN A 166 6.99 -36.74 -4.45
CA ASN A 166 8.07 -37.23 -5.30
C ASN A 166 9.36 -37.36 -4.46
N PRO A 167 10.44 -37.99 -4.96
CA PRO A 167 11.69 -38.16 -4.21
C PRO A 167 12.24 -36.87 -3.60
N ASP A 168 12.15 -35.76 -4.33
CA ASP A 168 12.70 -34.45 -3.93
C ASP A 168 11.66 -33.52 -3.26
N LYS A 169 10.39 -33.92 -3.16
CA LYS A 169 9.32 -33.02 -2.69
C LYS A 169 8.44 -33.66 -1.62
N ARG A 170 8.44 -33.02 -0.45
CA ARG A 170 7.53 -33.32 0.67
C ARG A 170 6.53 -32.19 0.83
N VAL A 171 5.29 -32.52 1.18
CA VAL A 171 4.23 -31.54 1.47
C VAL A 171 3.59 -31.86 2.81
N ILE A 172 3.12 -30.83 3.52
CA ILE A 172 2.46 -30.97 4.82
C ILE A 172 1.17 -31.78 4.64
N GLN A 173 0.87 -32.65 5.60
CA GLN A 173 -0.38 -33.41 5.60
C GLN A 173 -1.55 -32.54 6.05
N SER A 174 -2.67 -32.57 5.33
CA SER A 174 -3.84 -31.73 5.62
C SER A 174 -4.48 -32.04 6.99
N TRP A 175 -4.45 -33.31 7.44
CA TRP A 175 -5.01 -33.71 8.73
C TRP A 175 -3.89 -33.99 9.74
N CYS A 176 -4.14 -33.66 11.01
CA CYS A 176 -3.23 -34.01 12.09
C CYS A 176 -3.13 -35.53 12.25
N LYS A 177 -2.07 -36.01 12.91
CA LYS A 177 -1.80 -37.45 13.07
C LYS A 177 -2.95 -38.21 13.73
N GLU A 178 -3.64 -37.59 14.69
CA GLU A 178 -4.80 -38.20 15.38
C GLU A 178 -6.05 -38.32 14.49
N CYS A 179 -6.27 -37.34 13.61
CA CYS A 179 -7.41 -37.35 12.69
C CYS A 179 -7.14 -38.20 11.44
N ARG A 180 -5.90 -38.66 11.24
CA ARG A 180 -5.49 -39.48 10.10
C ARG A 180 -5.84 -40.94 10.37
N GLY A 181 -6.78 -41.49 9.58
CA GLY A 181 -7.17 -42.89 9.66
C GLY A 181 -8.38 -43.19 10.57
N THR A 182 -8.94 -42.19 11.25
CA THR A 182 -10.23 -42.35 11.93
C THR A 182 -11.36 -42.30 10.91
N PRO A 183 -12.22 -43.34 10.78
CA PRO A 183 -13.28 -43.38 9.78
C PRO A 183 -14.19 -42.16 9.89
N HIS A 184 -14.63 -41.67 8.74
CA HIS A 184 -15.63 -40.61 8.66
C HIS A 184 -16.95 -41.17 9.21
N GLN A 185 -17.48 -40.57 10.28
CA GLN A 185 -18.88 -40.76 10.62
C GLN A 185 -19.67 -40.05 9.51
N THR A 186 -20.24 -40.85 8.62
CA THR A 186 -21.26 -40.44 7.64
C THR A 186 -22.49 -39.92 8.36
#